data_AF-A0A060X1F2-F1
#
_entry.id   AF-A0A060X1F2-F1
#
_cell.length_a   1.000
_cell.length_b   1.000
_cell.length_c   1.000
_cell.angle_alpha   90.00
_cell.angle_beta   90.00
_cell.angle_gamma   90.00
#
_symmetry.space_group_name_H-M   'P 1'
#
loop_
_entity.id
_entity.type
_entity.pdbx_description
1 polymer ?
#
loop_
_entity_poly.entity_id
_entity_poly.type
_entity_poly.pdbx_seq_one_letter_code
_entity_poly.pdbx_strand_id
1 'polypeptide(L)'
;MLSLALTKGLLNEPGQNSCFLNSAVQVLWQLDIFRRSLRQLPGHFCLGDACIFCALKSIFSQFQQSQERALPSDSLRHALAETFKDEQRFQLGHMDDAAECFENILERIHLHIVSDTATEACTSKSCITHQKFAMILYEQFVCRSCGASSDPLPFTELVHYVSTTALW
;
A
#
# COMPACT_ATOMS: atom_id res chain seq x y z
N MET A 1 -1.69 -25.63 0.59
CA MET A 1 -1.29 -25.39 -0.82
C MET A 1 -0.66 -24.02 -0.90
N LEU A 2 0.61 -23.90 -1.34
CA LEU A 2 1.15 -22.62 -1.75
C LEU A 2 0.39 -22.16 -3.01
N SER A 3 -0.39 -21.09 -2.88
CA SER A 3 -0.97 -20.40 -4.04
C SER A 3 0.11 -19.50 -4.64
N LEU A 4 0.95 -20.08 -5.50
CA LEU A 4 1.78 -19.31 -6.40
C LEU A 4 0.83 -18.53 -7.33
N ALA A 5 0.80 -17.21 -7.19
CA ALA A 5 0.07 -16.39 -8.14
C ALA A 5 0.69 -16.53 -9.52
N LEU A 6 -0.14 -16.55 -10.56
CA LEU A 6 0.34 -16.42 -11.92
C LEU A 6 1.12 -15.09 -12.03
N THR A 7 2.37 -15.15 -12.48
CA THR A 7 3.20 -13.97 -12.67
C THR A 7 2.78 -13.28 -13.96
N LYS A 8 2.00 -12.20 -13.82
CA LYS A 8 1.64 -11.29 -14.90
C LYS A 8 2.36 -9.96 -14.69
N GLY A 9 2.80 -9.34 -15.78
CA GLY A 9 3.35 -7.99 -15.75
C GLY A 9 2.27 -6.92 -15.63
N LEU A 10 2.71 -5.68 -15.46
CA LEU A 10 1.87 -4.48 -15.59
C LEU A 10 2.44 -3.62 -16.71
N LEU A 11 1.56 -3.08 -17.55
CA LEU A 11 1.94 -2.21 -18.66
C LEU A 11 2.51 -0.88 -18.13
N ASN A 12 3.45 -0.32 -18.88
CA ASN A 12 4.02 1.01 -18.63
C ASN A 12 4.52 1.56 -19.97
N GLU A 13 3.61 2.17 -20.73
CA GLU A 13 3.91 2.82 -22.00
C GLU A 13 4.83 4.04 -21.78
N PRO A 14 5.63 4.45 -22.79
CA PRO A 14 6.45 5.65 -22.71
C PRO A 14 5.65 6.87 -22.25
N GLY A 15 6.14 7.57 -21.23
CA GLY A 15 5.50 8.76 -20.68
C GLY A 15 4.40 8.50 -19.64
N GLN A 16 3.98 7.25 -19.40
CA GLN A 16 3.05 6.94 -18.30
C GLN A 16 3.70 7.09 -16.92
N ASN A 17 4.99 6.73 -16.83
CA ASN A 17 5.79 6.78 -15.60
C ASN A 17 5.13 6.05 -14.41
N SER A 18 4.41 4.95 -14.69
CA SER A 18 3.64 4.16 -13.71
C SER A 18 4.46 3.07 -13.03
N CYS A 19 5.79 3.03 -13.22
CA CYS A 19 6.65 1.97 -12.69
C CYS A 19 6.61 1.87 -11.15
N PHE A 20 6.52 3.00 -10.44
CA PHE A 20 6.42 3.04 -8.99
C PHE A 20 5.13 2.36 -8.48
N LEU A 21 3.99 2.69 -9.10
CA LEU A 21 2.69 2.08 -8.80
C LEU A 21 2.71 0.60 -9.14
N ASN A 22 3.24 0.25 -10.32
CA ASN A 22 3.32 -1.15 -10.75
C ASN A 22 4.13 -1.98 -9.75
N SER A 23 5.21 -1.42 -9.19
CA SER A 23 6.03 -2.06 -8.17
C SER A 23 5.24 -2.30 -6.89
N ALA A 24 4.53 -1.28 -6.37
CA ALA A 24 3.69 -1.40 -5.19
C ALA A 24 2.55 -2.44 -5.37
N VAL A 25 1.88 -2.43 -6.53
CA VAL A 25 0.81 -3.39 -6.85
C VAL A 25 1.34 -4.82 -6.90
N GLN A 26 2.51 -5.04 -7.49
CA GLN A 26 3.11 -6.38 -7.55
C GLN A 26 3.46 -6.90 -6.17
N VAL A 27 4.00 -6.06 -5.27
CA VAL A 27 4.25 -6.44 -3.87
C VAL A 27 2.95 -6.89 -3.20
N LEU A 28 1.90 -6.06 -3.26
CA LEU A 28 0.59 -6.39 -2.66
C LEU A 28 -0.04 -7.65 -3.27
N TRP A 29 0.10 -7.83 -4.58
CA TRP A 29 -0.42 -9.00 -5.28
C TRP A 29 0.30 -10.27 -4.82
N GLN A 30 1.61 -10.24 -4.58
CA GLN A 30 2.33 -11.45 -4.14
C GLN A 30 2.09 -11.83 -2.67
N LEU A 31 1.52 -10.93 -1.88
CA LEU A 31 1.09 -11.21 -0.52
C LEU A 31 -0.23 -11.99 -0.48
N ASP A 32 -0.13 -13.31 -0.46
CA ASP A 32 -1.30 -14.21 -0.51
C ASP A 32 -2.34 -13.93 0.60
N ILE A 33 -1.88 -13.65 1.83
CA ILE A 33 -2.75 -13.31 2.96
C ILE A 33 -3.56 -12.03 2.66
N PHE A 34 -2.91 -11.02 2.09
CA PHE A 34 -3.54 -9.75 1.74
C PHE A 34 -4.57 -9.94 0.63
N ARG A 35 -4.21 -10.65 -0.46
CA ARG A 35 -5.15 -10.97 -1.54
C ARG A 35 -6.42 -11.65 -1.04
N ARG A 36 -6.27 -12.65 -0.16
CA ARG A 36 -7.41 -13.40 0.40
C ARG A 36 -8.26 -12.50 1.29
N SER A 37 -7.64 -11.75 2.19
CA SER A 37 -8.34 -10.82 3.07
C SER A 37 -9.07 -9.72 2.28
N LEU A 38 -8.43 -9.09 1.30
CA LEU A 38 -9.06 -8.07 0.46
C LEU A 38 -10.30 -8.60 -0.28
N ARG A 39 -10.21 -9.82 -0.83
CA ARG A 39 -11.33 -10.46 -1.55
C ARG A 39 -12.54 -10.69 -0.64
N GLN A 40 -12.31 -11.05 0.63
CA GLN A 40 -13.36 -11.37 1.59
C GLN A 40 -14.05 -10.15 2.20
N LEU A 41 -13.53 -8.94 1.98
CA LEU A 41 -14.13 -7.74 2.53
C LEU A 41 -15.51 -7.46 1.90
N PRO A 42 -16.58 -7.34 2.72
CA PRO A 42 -17.96 -7.26 2.25
C PRO A 42 -18.34 -5.88 1.69
N GLY A 43 -17.61 -4.83 2.05
CA GLY A 43 -17.91 -3.46 1.65
C GLY A 43 -16.76 -2.50 1.95
N HIS A 44 -16.88 -1.27 1.45
CA HIS A 44 -15.95 -0.17 1.66
C HIS A 44 -16.68 1.17 1.43
N PHE A 45 -16.13 2.25 1.95
CA PHE A 45 -16.53 3.63 1.66
C PHE A 45 -15.96 4.04 0.30
N CYS A 46 -16.79 3.93 -0.73
CA CYS A 46 -16.38 4.22 -2.11
C CYS A 46 -16.29 5.73 -2.35
N LEU A 47 -15.24 6.16 -3.06
CA LEU A 47 -15.03 7.55 -3.47
C LEU A 47 -15.17 7.76 -4.99
N GLY A 48 -15.94 6.91 -5.66
CA GLY A 48 -16.12 6.97 -7.12
C GLY A 48 -14.79 6.79 -7.86
N ASP A 49 -14.46 7.74 -8.74
CA ASP A 49 -13.25 7.69 -9.57
C ASP A 49 -11.96 7.76 -8.76
N ALA A 50 -11.99 8.35 -7.56
CA ALA A 50 -10.86 8.39 -6.62
C ALA A 50 -10.73 7.11 -5.78
N CYS A 51 -11.55 6.08 -6.01
CA CYS A 51 -11.59 4.91 -5.13
C CYS A 51 -10.45 3.90 -5.42
N ILE A 52 -9.33 4.06 -4.70
CA ILE A 52 -8.18 3.14 -4.75
C ILE A 52 -8.59 1.70 -4.41
N PHE A 53 -9.50 1.50 -3.45
CA PHE A 53 -9.97 0.17 -3.08
C PHE A 53 -10.66 -0.56 -4.24
N CYS A 54 -11.56 0.13 -4.97
CA CYS A 54 -12.24 -0.41 -6.16
C CYS A 54 -11.23 -0.77 -7.25
N ALA A 55 -10.34 0.16 -7.58
CA ALA A 55 -9.35 -0.03 -8.63
C ALA A 55 -8.39 -1.19 -8.30
N LEU A 56 -7.97 -1.33 -7.04
CA LEU A 56 -7.12 -2.43 -6.59
C LEU A 56 -7.85 -3.78 -6.65
N LYS A 57 -9.12 -3.84 -6.22
CA LYS A 57 -9.93 -5.06 -6.37
C LYS A 57 -10.13 -5.44 -7.84
N SER A 58 -10.33 -4.45 -8.71
CA SER A 58 -10.46 -4.67 -10.16
C SER A 58 -9.20 -5.30 -10.75
N ILE A 59 -8.02 -4.72 -10.52
CA ILE A 59 -6.78 -5.24 -11.07
C ILE A 59 -6.44 -6.63 -10.48
N PHE A 60 -6.71 -6.87 -9.19
CA PHE A 60 -6.55 -8.20 -8.58
C PHE A 60 -7.48 -9.26 -9.16
N SER A 61 -8.68 -8.87 -9.58
CA SER A 61 -9.61 -9.75 -10.29
C SER A 61 -9.09 -10.07 -11.69
N GLN A 62 -8.54 -9.08 -12.39
CA GLN A 62 -7.90 -9.27 -13.70
C GLN A 62 -6.68 -10.18 -13.61
N PHE A 63 -5.84 -10.04 -12.58
CA PHE A 63 -4.71 -10.94 -12.33
C PHE A 63 -5.14 -12.42 -12.23
N GLN A 64 -6.35 -12.69 -11.72
CA GLN A 64 -6.88 -14.06 -11.55
C GLN A 64 -7.51 -14.62 -12.83
N GLN A 65 -8.22 -13.78 -13.58
CA GLN A 65 -9.14 -14.22 -14.62
C GLN A 65 -8.60 -14.01 -16.03
N SER A 66 -7.82 -12.95 -16.24
CA SER A 66 -7.30 -12.62 -17.57
C SER A 66 -6.32 -13.69 -18.05
N GLN A 67 -6.20 -13.84 -19.37
CA GLN A 67 -5.15 -14.65 -20.02
C GLN A 67 -3.95 -13.80 -20.48
N GLU A 68 -4.05 -12.47 -20.39
CA GLU A 68 -3.00 -11.55 -20.82
C GLU A 68 -1.72 -11.69 -19.98
N ARG A 69 -0.57 -11.54 -20.64
CA ARG A 69 0.73 -11.61 -19.94
C ARG A 69 1.05 -10.32 -19.18
N ALA A 70 0.47 -9.20 -19.57
CA ALA A 70 0.60 -7.91 -18.90
C ALA A 70 -0.77 -7.23 -18.82
N LEU A 71 -1.05 -6.55 -17.70
CA LEU A 71 -2.33 -5.89 -17.46
C LEU A 71 -2.17 -4.36 -17.38
N PRO A 72 -3.17 -3.59 -17.81
CA PRO A 72 -3.20 -2.15 -17.61
C PRO A 72 -3.43 -1.80 -16.12
N SER A 73 -2.69 -0.82 -15.61
CA SER A 73 -2.88 -0.26 -14.26
C SER A 73 -3.57 1.11 -14.27
N ASP A 74 -4.08 1.55 -15.42
CA ASP A 74 -4.62 2.89 -15.66
C ASP A 74 -5.70 3.27 -14.65
N SER A 75 -6.68 2.41 -14.38
CA SER A 75 -7.75 2.72 -13.42
C SER A 75 -7.23 3.03 -12.02
N LEU A 76 -6.20 2.29 -11.58
CA LEU A 76 -5.58 2.53 -10.28
C LEU A 76 -4.68 3.77 -10.31
N ARG A 77 -3.99 4.01 -11.42
CA ARG A 77 -3.20 5.23 -11.64
C ARG A 77 -4.06 6.49 -11.56
N HIS A 78 -5.23 6.49 -12.19
CA HIS A 78 -6.18 7.60 -12.14
C HIS A 78 -6.77 7.79 -10.75
N ALA A 79 -7.20 6.70 -10.07
CA ALA A 79 -7.71 6.79 -8.71
C ALA A 79 -6.68 7.37 -7.73
N LEU A 80 -5.41 7.01 -7.90
CA LEU A 80 -4.31 7.54 -7.09
C LEU A 80 -4.09 9.04 -7.38
N ALA A 81 -4.02 9.44 -8.65
CA ALA A 81 -3.84 10.84 -9.03
C ALA A 81 -4.97 11.74 -8.51
N GLU A 82 -6.23 11.28 -8.60
CA GLU A 82 -7.39 12.03 -8.11
C GLU A 82 -7.42 12.13 -6.58
N THR A 83 -7.02 11.05 -5.88
CA THR A 83 -6.95 11.04 -4.40
C THR A 83 -5.95 12.06 -3.86
N PHE A 84 -4.81 12.22 -4.53
CA PHE A 84 -3.68 13.04 -4.06
C PHE A 84 -3.49 14.34 -4.87
N LYS A 85 -4.54 14.79 -5.56
CA LYS A 85 -4.49 15.98 -6.42
C LYS A 85 -4.09 17.27 -5.69
N ASP A 86 -4.57 17.45 -4.46
CA ASP A 86 -4.32 18.67 -3.69
C ASP A 86 -2.87 18.72 -3.18
N GLU A 87 -2.25 17.55 -3.00
CA GLU A 87 -0.83 17.40 -2.65
C GLU A 87 0.09 17.45 -3.87
N GLN A 88 -0.46 17.46 -5.09
CA GLN A 88 0.28 17.34 -6.35
C GLN A 88 1.17 16.08 -6.41
N ARG A 89 0.84 15.04 -5.64
CA ARG A 89 1.55 13.75 -5.60
C ARG A 89 0.87 12.75 -6.51
N PHE A 90 1.65 11.81 -7.06
CA PHE A 90 1.13 10.73 -7.90
C PHE A 90 0.35 11.22 -9.14
N GLN A 91 0.69 12.39 -9.68
CA GLN A 91 -0.02 12.95 -10.83
C GLN A 91 0.30 12.20 -12.13
N LEU A 92 -0.65 12.18 -13.07
CA LEU A 92 -0.52 11.45 -14.32
C LEU A 92 0.70 11.94 -15.12
N GLY A 93 1.44 11.00 -15.70
CA GLY A 93 2.64 11.31 -16.49
C GLY A 93 3.88 11.67 -15.65
N HIS A 94 3.77 11.76 -14.33
CA HIS A 94 4.90 11.97 -13.42
C HIS A 94 5.35 10.66 -12.78
N MET A 95 6.62 10.63 -12.37
CA MET A 95 7.21 9.54 -11.60
C MET A 95 7.23 9.93 -10.13
N ASP A 96 6.97 8.98 -9.25
CA ASP A 96 6.97 9.16 -7.79
C ASP A 96 7.68 7.99 -7.10
N ASP A 97 7.79 8.06 -5.78
CA ASP A 97 8.42 7.02 -4.97
C ASP A 97 7.50 5.79 -4.77
N ALA A 98 8.06 4.59 -4.94
CA ALA A 98 7.32 3.33 -4.86
C ALA A 98 6.95 2.94 -3.42
N ALA A 99 7.81 3.26 -2.45
CA ALA A 99 7.58 2.96 -1.04
C ALA A 99 6.53 3.91 -0.46
N GLU A 100 6.62 5.22 -0.78
CA GLU A 100 5.56 6.17 -0.44
C GLU A 100 4.22 5.78 -1.07
N CYS A 101 4.22 5.38 -2.34
CA CYS A 101 3.00 4.91 -3.00
C CYS A 101 2.39 3.69 -2.30
N PHE A 102 3.23 2.73 -1.90
CA PHE A 102 2.79 1.54 -1.16
C PHE A 102 2.15 1.90 0.18
N GLU A 103 2.77 2.79 0.96
CA GLU A 103 2.22 3.31 2.22
C GLU A 103 0.87 4.00 2.02
N ASN A 104 0.81 4.91 1.05
CA ASN A 104 -0.39 5.66 0.75
C ASN A 104 -1.52 4.73 0.28
N ILE A 105 -1.23 3.66 -0.47
CA ILE A 105 -2.25 2.65 -0.79
C ILE A 105 -2.76 1.95 0.47
N LEU A 106 -1.90 1.57 1.42
CA LEU A 106 -2.32 0.93 2.67
C LEU A 106 -3.17 1.88 3.53
N GLU A 107 -2.76 3.13 3.67
CA GLU A 107 -3.52 4.15 4.41
C GLU A 107 -4.88 4.41 3.76
N ARG A 108 -4.93 4.54 2.44
CA ARG A 108 -6.19 4.75 1.71
C ARG A 108 -7.12 3.54 1.85
N ILE A 109 -6.60 2.31 1.84
CA ILE A 109 -7.42 1.11 2.12
C ILE A 109 -7.95 1.13 3.55
N HIS A 110 -7.17 1.56 4.54
CA HIS A 110 -7.64 1.75 5.92
C HIS A 110 -8.87 2.69 5.95
N LEU A 111 -8.73 3.88 5.33
CA LEU A 111 -9.79 4.88 5.27
C LEU A 111 -11.03 4.38 4.53
N HIS A 112 -10.85 3.62 3.45
CA HIS A 112 -11.96 2.98 2.74
C HIS A 112 -12.67 1.91 3.58
N ILE A 113 -12.09 1.36 4.64
CA ILE A 113 -12.72 0.31 5.46
C ILE A 113 -13.33 0.87 6.75
N VAL A 114 -12.63 1.80 7.41
CA VAL A 114 -12.97 2.24 8.77
C VAL A 114 -13.55 3.66 8.79
N SER A 115 -13.30 4.49 7.76
CA SER A 115 -13.63 5.94 7.74
C SER A 115 -13.11 6.75 8.94
N ASP A 116 -12.21 6.18 9.76
CA ASP A 116 -11.58 6.87 10.87
C ASP A 116 -10.22 7.42 10.42
N THR A 117 -9.91 8.65 10.86
CA THR A 117 -8.64 9.32 10.57
C THR A 117 -7.52 8.92 11.53
N ALA A 118 -7.84 8.27 12.65
CA ALA A 118 -6.84 7.80 13.61
C ALA A 118 -6.15 6.51 13.14
N THR A 119 -5.08 6.66 12.34
CA THR A 119 -4.30 5.55 11.80
C THR A 119 -3.51 4.77 12.85
N GLU A 120 -3.16 5.34 14.01
CA GLU A 120 -2.33 4.65 15.00
C GLU A 120 -3.09 3.70 15.95
N ALA A 121 -4.39 3.96 16.15
CA ALA A 121 -5.21 3.29 17.18
C ALA A 121 -6.29 2.36 16.61
N CYS A 122 -6.24 2.04 15.31
CA CYS A 122 -7.24 1.22 14.66
C CYS A 122 -7.29 -0.21 15.26
N THR A 123 -8.41 -0.54 15.91
CA THR A 123 -8.68 -1.88 16.47
C THR A 123 -9.71 -2.67 15.66
N SER A 124 -10.10 -2.16 14.48
CA SER A 124 -11.16 -2.75 13.68
C SER A 124 -10.80 -4.14 13.15
N LYS A 125 -11.70 -5.10 13.39
CA LYS A 125 -11.58 -6.47 12.87
C LYS A 125 -11.83 -6.59 11.35
N SER A 126 -12.23 -5.52 10.68
CA SER A 126 -12.32 -5.49 9.22
C SER A 126 -11.10 -4.83 8.56
N CYS A 127 -10.27 -4.11 9.32
CA CYS A 127 -9.15 -3.36 8.75
C CYS A 127 -7.97 -4.27 8.42
N ILE A 128 -7.86 -4.67 7.15
CA ILE A 128 -6.83 -5.61 6.70
C ILE A 128 -5.42 -5.00 6.73
N THR A 129 -5.29 -3.69 6.61
CA THR A 129 -4.00 -2.99 6.63
C THR A 129 -3.41 -3.09 8.03
N HIS A 130 -4.17 -2.74 9.06
CA HIS A 130 -3.75 -2.92 10.45
C HIS A 130 -3.56 -4.38 10.83
N GLN A 131 -4.46 -5.28 10.44
CA GLN A 131 -4.32 -6.69 10.82
C GLN A 131 -3.14 -7.43 10.21
N LYS A 132 -2.65 -6.98 9.05
CA LYS A 132 -1.63 -7.70 8.28
C LYS A 132 -0.30 -6.97 8.22
N PHE A 133 -0.29 -5.65 8.40
CA PHE A 133 0.91 -4.83 8.28
C PHE A 133 1.26 -4.03 9.53
N ALA A 134 0.32 -3.77 10.45
CA ALA A 134 0.65 -2.97 11.63
C ALA A 134 1.70 -3.67 12.50
N MET A 135 2.72 -2.89 12.84
CA MET A 135 3.78 -3.26 13.75
C MET A 135 3.77 -2.26 14.91
N ILE A 136 3.83 -2.76 16.14
CA ILE A 136 4.02 -1.92 17.32
C ILE A 136 5.53 -1.83 17.55
N LEU A 137 6.06 -0.63 17.46
CA LEU A 137 7.46 -0.31 17.67
C LEU A 137 7.63 0.45 18.98
N TYR A 138 8.81 0.33 19.56
CA TYR A 138 9.23 1.10 20.74
C TYR A 138 10.54 1.78 20.41
N GLU A 139 10.56 3.10 20.44
CA GLU A 139 11.80 3.87 20.27
C GLU A 139 12.32 4.33 21.64
N GLN A 140 13.62 4.14 21.85
CA GLN A 140 14.32 4.59 23.04
C GLN A 140 15.68 5.17 22.67
N PHE A 141 15.93 6.41 23.08
CA PHE A 141 17.19 7.10 22.84
C PHE A 141 18.12 6.89 24.02
N VAL A 142 19.38 6.51 23.75
CA VAL A 142 20.44 6.41 24.75
C VAL A 142 21.51 7.47 24.47
N CYS A 143 21.72 8.38 25.42
CA CYS A 143 22.75 9.40 25.31
C CYS A 143 24.13 8.74 25.36
N ARG A 144 24.91 8.86 24.29
CA ARG A 144 26.27 8.30 24.21
C ARG A 144 27.26 8.93 25.22
N SER A 145 26.97 10.15 25.70
CA SER A 145 27.86 10.86 26.62
C SER A 145 27.61 10.51 28.09
N CYS A 146 26.35 10.40 28.53
CA CYS A 146 26.01 10.20 29.94
C CYS A 146 25.31 8.87 30.24
N GLY A 147 24.93 8.10 29.21
CA GLY A 147 24.24 6.82 29.36
C GLY A 147 22.78 6.91 29.79
N ALA A 148 22.20 8.12 29.90
CA ALA A 148 20.78 8.28 30.19
C ALA A 148 19.92 7.78 29.02
N SER A 149 18.84 7.06 29.34
CA SER A 149 17.86 6.57 28.38
C SER A 149 16.57 7.38 28.46
N SER A 150 15.92 7.64 27.33
CA SER A 150 14.54 8.16 27.31
C SER A 150 13.54 7.11 27.79
N ASP A 151 12.33 7.55 28.15
CA ASP A 151 11.20 6.62 28.25
C ASP A 151 10.93 5.98 26.87
N PRO A 152 10.60 4.68 26.81
CA PRO A 152 10.23 4.04 25.56
C PRO A 152 8.93 4.65 25.01
N LEU A 153 8.97 5.13 23.76
CA LEU A 153 7.79 5.65 23.07
C LEU A 153 7.17 4.55 22.19
N PRO A 154 5.96 4.04 22.51
CA PRO A 154 5.26 3.11 21.64
C PRO A 154 4.55 3.84 20.49
N PHE A 155 4.63 3.30 19.29
CA PHE A 155 3.86 3.77 18.14
C PHE A 155 3.60 2.62 17.16
N THR A 156 2.63 2.83 16.26
CA THR A 156 2.23 1.83 15.27
C THR A 156 2.57 2.31 13.87
N GLU A 157 3.31 1.51 13.10
CA GLU A 157 3.59 1.77 11.68
C GLU A 157 3.09 0.61 10.82
N LEU A 158 2.67 0.91 9.59
CA LEU A 158 2.36 -0.10 8.58
C LEU A 158 3.59 -0.49 7.76
N VAL A 159 4.57 0.41 7.66
CA VAL A 159 5.83 0.24 6.92
C VAL A 159 6.94 0.85 7.75
N HIS A 160 8.03 0.11 7.93
CA HIS A 160 9.17 0.55 8.72
C HIS A 160 10.44 0.58 7.86
N TYR A 161 11.10 1.73 7.81
CA TYR A 161 12.34 1.91 7.05
C TYR A 161 13.54 1.56 7.91
N VAL A 162 14.28 0.53 7.50
CA VAL A 162 15.53 0.14 8.15
C VAL A 162 16.70 0.59 7.29
N SER A 163 17.58 1.41 7.87
CA SER A 163 18.86 1.74 7.23
C SER A 163 19.76 0.51 7.21
N THR A 164 20.25 0.15 6.03
CA THR A 164 21.23 -0.93 5.86
C THR A 164 22.49 -0.37 5.20
N THR A 165 23.65 -0.92 5.56
CA THR A 165 24.88 -0.64 4.79
C THR A 165 24.74 -1.26 3.42
N ALA A 166 24.92 -0.46 2.37
CA ALA A 166 24.79 -0.92 0.99
C ALA A 166 25.64 -2.18 0.76
N LEU A 167 25.01 -3.20 0.16
CA LEU A 167 25.70 -4.37 -0.37
C LEU A 167 26.37 -3.93 -1.68
N TRP A 168 27.65 -3.56 -1.59
CA TRP A 168 28.50 -3.33 -2.76
C TRP A 168 29.01 -4.66 -3.32
#